data_AF-D7DBJ4-F1
#
_entry.id   AF-D7DBJ4-F1
#
_cell.length_a   1.000
_cell.length_b   1.000
_cell.length_c   1.000
_cell.angle_alpha   90.00
_cell.angle_beta   90.00
_cell.angle_gamma   90.00
#
_symmetry.space_group_name_H-M   'P 1'
#
loop_
_entity.id
_entity.type
_entity.pdbx_description
1 polymer ?
#
loop_
_entity_poly.entity_id
_entity_poly.type
_entity_poly.pdbx_seq_one_letter_code
_entity_poly.pdbx_strand_id
1 'polypeptide(L)'
;MAVIVEAYHIQFKDSFLHREKMFPYKIALLIIVALSFLYINIYVYILLALIGIIHFLLIREYRIILYSLLIYIPPALLIVLVDYLAGTLSYRIVATLFFGYTSFIYILLFYATTPIQQLYKYLGRNVFTLSLLMLHNTVSELYEVIKSKKARGWEPGFNIYNHFLLVFEAIRITIMRIEEITTALRSRGID
;
A
#
# COMPACT_ATOMS: atom_id res chain seq x y z
N MET A 1 9.96 4.93 9.50
CA MET A 1 9.79 4.82 8.04
C MET A 1 8.37 4.34 7.79
N ALA A 2 7.57 5.00 6.95
CA ALA A 2 6.17 4.60 6.74
C ALA A 2 6.11 3.24 5.99
N VAL A 3 5.18 2.35 6.37
CA VAL A 3 4.98 1.03 5.75
C VAL A 3 4.94 1.09 4.22
N ILE A 4 4.29 2.12 3.68
CA ILE A 4 4.12 2.33 2.24
C ILE A 4 5.47 2.62 1.56
N VAL A 5 6.37 3.36 2.20
CA VAL A 5 7.70 3.67 1.66
C VAL A 5 8.57 2.41 1.61
N GLU A 6 8.49 1.56 2.64
CA GLU A 6 9.19 0.28 2.63
C GLU A 6 8.64 -0.64 1.53
N ALA A 7 7.31 -0.70 1.39
CA ALA A 7 6.65 -1.47 0.34
C ALA A 7 7.05 -0.99 -1.07
N TYR A 8 7.15 0.33 -1.26
CA TYR A 8 7.64 0.92 -2.51
C TYR A 8 9.08 0.49 -2.82
N HIS A 9 9.99 0.52 -1.84
CA HIS A 9 11.37 0.07 -2.07
C HIS A 9 11.47 -1.42 -2.42
N ILE A 10 10.57 -2.26 -1.89
CA ILE A 10 10.54 -3.69 -2.21
C ILE A 10 10.17 -3.92 -3.68
N GLN A 11 9.35 -3.07 -4.31
CA GLN A 11 8.95 -3.21 -5.72
C GLN A 11 10.13 -3.26 -6.69
N PHE A 12 11.27 -2.68 -6.33
CA PHE A 12 12.48 -2.64 -7.15
C PHE A 12 13.44 -3.80 -6.89
N LYS A 13 13.14 -4.69 -5.95
CA LYS A 13 13.96 -5.88 -5.67
C LYS A 13 13.62 -6.99 -6.65
N ASP A 14 14.63 -7.77 -7.01
CA ASP A 14 14.42 -9.00 -7.77
C ASP A 14 14.15 -10.16 -6.82
N SER A 15 12.94 -10.70 -6.88
CA SER A 15 12.58 -11.93 -6.15
C SER A 15 11.58 -12.75 -6.95
N PHE A 16 11.40 -14.02 -6.58
CA PHE A 16 10.47 -14.91 -7.28
C PHE A 16 9.03 -14.36 -7.31
N LEU A 17 8.60 -13.63 -6.26
CA LEU A 17 7.28 -12.99 -6.21
C LEU A 17 7.15 -11.80 -7.17
N HIS A 18 8.26 -11.18 -7.56
CA HIS A 18 8.25 -10.07 -8.51
C HIS A 18 8.14 -10.54 -9.97
N ARG A 19 8.21 -11.85 -10.25
CA ARG A 19 8.08 -12.37 -11.61
C ARG A 19 6.66 -12.18 -12.14
N GLU A 20 6.54 -11.81 -13.42
CA GLU A 20 5.24 -11.62 -14.07
C GLU A 20 4.31 -12.85 -13.95
N LYS A 21 4.89 -14.06 -14.06
CA LYS A 21 4.15 -15.32 -13.93
C LYS A 21 3.46 -15.49 -12.56
N MET A 22 3.90 -14.76 -11.54
CA MET A 22 3.30 -14.78 -10.20
C MET A 22 2.16 -13.77 -10.05
N PHE A 23 1.89 -12.90 -11.03
CA PHE A 23 0.80 -11.94 -10.95
C PHE A 23 -0.57 -12.61 -10.76
N PRO A 24 -0.97 -13.65 -11.54
CA PRO A 24 -2.24 -14.33 -11.34
C PRO A 24 -2.35 -15.00 -9.96
N TYR A 25 -1.24 -15.52 -9.45
CA TYR A 25 -1.18 -16.12 -8.12
C TYR A 25 -1.52 -15.12 -7.01
N LYS A 26 -0.96 -13.91 -7.07
CA LYS A 26 -1.25 -12.86 -6.08
C LYS A 26 -2.70 -12.38 -6.16
N ILE A 27 -3.25 -12.28 -7.38
CA ILE A 27 -4.67 -11.95 -7.58
C ILE A 27 -5.55 -13.06 -6.98
N ALA A 28 -5.23 -14.33 -7.21
CA ALA A 28 -5.95 -15.45 -6.63
C ALA A 28 -5.91 -15.41 -5.10
N LEU A 29 -4.76 -15.11 -4.50
CA LEU A 29 -4.64 -14.92 -3.06
C LEU A 29 -5.54 -13.78 -2.53
N LEU A 30 -5.55 -12.63 -3.20
CA LEU A 30 -6.44 -11.51 -2.83
C LEU A 30 -7.92 -11.92 -2.90
N ILE A 31 -8.31 -12.66 -3.94
CA ILE A 31 -9.68 -13.16 -4.11
C ILE A 31 -10.03 -14.16 -3.00
N ILE A 32 -9.12 -15.09 -2.66
CA ILE A 32 -9.32 -16.04 -1.56
C ILE A 32 -9.56 -15.30 -0.24
N VAL A 33 -8.75 -14.27 0.04
CA VAL A 33 -8.94 -13.43 1.24
C VAL A 33 -10.29 -12.72 1.18
N ALA A 34 -10.65 -12.09 0.06
CA ALA A 34 -11.94 -11.41 -0.07
C ALA A 34 -13.14 -12.36 0.13
N LEU A 35 -13.08 -13.57 -0.45
CA LEU A 35 -14.13 -14.59 -0.30
C LEU A 35 -14.19 -15.16 1.12
N SER A 36 -13.07 -15.20 1.84
CA SER A 36 -13.04 -15.70 3.22
C SER A 36 -13.92 -14.89 4.17
N PHE A 37 -14.23 -13.63 3.84
CA PHE A 37 -15.17 -12.79 4.58
C PHE A 37 -16.55 -13.44 4.76
N LEU A 38 -17.01 -14.22 3.78
CA LEU A 38 -18.32 -14.87 3.80
C LEU A 38 -18.46 -15.92 4.90
N TYR A 39 -17.35 -16.49 5.37
CA TYR A 39 -17.35 -17.60 6.32
C TYR A 39 -17.14 -17.16 7.79
N ILE A 40 -16.73 -15.91 8.04
CA ILE A 40 -16.49 -15.32 9.39
C ILE A 40 -15.81 -16.32 10.35
N ASN A 41 -14.68 -16.88 9.93
CA ASN A 41 -13.93 -17.86 10.71
C ASN A 41 -12.54 -17.35 11.07
N ILE A 42 -12.30 -17.10 12.36
CA ILE A 42 -11.05 -16.54 12.87
C ILE A 42 -9.84 -17.43 12.55
N TYR A 43 -10.00 -18.76 12.57
CA TYR A 43 -8.92 -19.70 12.31
C TYR A 43 -8.46 -19.63 10.85
N VAL A 44 -9.41 -19.42 9.93
CA VAL A 44 -9.10 -19.22 8.50
C VAL A 44 -8.32 -17.92 8.30
N TYR A 45 -8.72 -16.84 8.98
CA TYR A 45 -8.01 -15.56 8.89
C TYR A 45 -6.60 -15.65 9.46
N ILE A 46 -6.42 -16.30 10.62
CA ILE A 46 -5.09 -16.52 11.21
C ILE A 46 -4.21 -17.35 10.25
N LEU A 47 -4.75 -18.44 9.68
CA LEU A 47 -4.02 -19.27 8.74
C LEU A 47 -3.58 -18.46 7.50
N LEU A 48 -4.49 -17.69 6.90
CA LEU A 48 -4.18 -16.83 5.75
C LEU A 48 -3.16 -15.74 6.12
N ALA A 49 -3.30 -15.09 7.28
CA ALA A 49 -2.33 -14.10 7.74
C ALA A 49 -0.92 -14.72 7.89
N LEU A 50 -0.82 -15.92 8.46
CA LEU A 50 0.45 -16.65 8.57
C LEU A 50 1.04 -16.97 7.18
N ILE A 51 0.21 -17.39 6.23
CA ILE A 51 0.65 -17.61 4.84
C ILE A 51 1.19 -16.29 4.26
N GLY A 52 0.49 -15.17 4.42
CA GLY A 52 0.97 -13.84 3.99
C GLY A 52 2.31 -13.46 4.63
N ILE A 53 2.48 -13.70 5.93
CA ILE A 53 3.74 -13.49 6.65
C ILE A 53 4.87 -14.36 6.07
N ILE A 54 4.60 -15.63 5.81
CA ILE A 54 5.58 -16.56 5.21
C ILE A 54 6.05 -16.04 3.85
N HIS A 55 5.17 -15.47 3.02
CA HIS A 55 5.57 -14.87 1.75
C HIS A 55 6.59 -13.74 1.92
N PHE A 56 6.37 -12.85 2.88
CA PHE A 56 7.32 -11.78 3.20
C PHE A 56 8.65 -12.31 3.77
N LEU A 57 8.60 -13.38 4.57
CA LEU A 57 9.81 -14.04 5.07
C LEU A 57 10.62 -14.71 3.94
N LEU A 58 9.95 -15.32 2.97
CA LEU A 58 10.60 -15.95 1.81
C LEU A 58 11.36 -14.95 0.94
N ILE A 59 10.87 -13.70 0.85
CA ILE A 59 11.59 -12.61 0.17
C ILE A 59 12.56 -11.84 1.09
N ARG A 60 12.74 -12.31 2.34
CA ARG A 60 13.63 -11.73 3.36
C ARG A 60 13.27 -10.30 3.80
N GLU A 61 12.01 -9.90 3.66
CA GLU A 61 11.53 -8.56 4.03
C GLU A 61 10.83 -8.57 5.39
N TYR A 62 11.57 -8.86 6.46
CA TYR A 62 11.00 -8.95 7.82
C TYR A 62 10.53 -7.59 8.39
N ARG A 63 11.15 -6.50 7.93
CA ARG A 63 10.84 -5.14 8.42
C ARG A 63 9.40 -4.74 8.11
N ILE A 64 8.88 -5.14 6.95
CA ILE A 64 7.54 -4.77 6.54
C ILE A 64 6.47 -5.46 7.41
N ILE A 65 6.75 -6.67 7.89
CA ILE A 65 5.88 -7.38 8.84
C ILE A 65 5.80 -6.59 10.14
N LEU A 66 6.96 -6.20 10.71
CA LEU A 66 7.02 -5.41 11.94
C LEU A 66 6.28 -4.08 11.80
N TYR A 67 6.52 -3.34 10.72
CA TYR A 67 5.83 -2.08 10.49
C TYR A 67 4.32 -2.28 10.26
N SER A 68 3.90 -3.35 9.58
CA SER A 68 2.47 -3.66 9.40
C SER A 68 1.77 -3.89 10.74
N LEU A 69 2.42 -4.63 11.65
CA LEU A 69 1.90 -4.88 13.00
C LEU A 69 1.85 -3.59 13.81
N LEU A 70 2.89 -2.76 13.74
CA LEU A 70 2.96 -1.49 14.47
C LEU A 70 1.86 -0.51 14.04
N ILE A 71 1.46 -0.51 12.77
CA ILE A 71 0.35 0.31 12.28
C ILE A 71 -1.01 -0.30 12.66
N TYR A 72 -1.15 -1.62 12.61
CA TYR A 72 -2.46 -2.28 12.73
C TYR A 72 -2.86 -2.58 14.19
N ILE A 73 -1.92 -2.98 15.04
CA ILE A 73 -2.21 -3.39 16.42
C ILE A 73 -2.80 -2.25 17.26
N PRO A 74 -2.25 -1.02 17.27
CA PRO A 74 -2.78 0.05 18.12
C PRO A 74 -4.28 0.36 17.90
N PRO A 75 -4.76 0.59 16.66
CA PRO A 75 -6.18 0.84 16.44
C PRO A 75 -7.03 -0.42 16.72
N ALA A 76 -6.54 -1.62 16.42
CA ALA A 76 -7.26 -2.86 16.71
C ALA A 76 -7.44 -3.08 18.23
N LEU A 77 -6.39 -2.84 19.02
CA LEU A 77 -6.45 -2.91 20.49
C LEU A 77 -7.40 -1.85 21.06
N LEU A 78 -7.41 -0.65 20.51
CA LEU A 78 -8.33 0.41 20.93
C LEU A 78 -9.78 -0.01 20.70
N ILE A 79 -10.10 -0.58 19.53
CA ILE A 79 -11.45 -1.09 19.22
C ILE A 79 -11.83 -2.19 20.22
N VAL A 80 -10.97 -3.19 20.41
CA VAL A 80 -11.22 -4.28 21.37
C VAL A 80 -11.42 -3.75 22.79
N LEU A 81 -10.61 -2.79 23.22
CA LEU A 81 -10.70 -2.21 24.56
C LEU A 81 -12.03 -1.46 24.74
N VAL A 82 -12.43 -0.64 23.75
CA VAL A 82 -13.71 0.08 23.79
C VAL A 82 -14.88 -0.89 23.83
N ASP A 83 -14.88 -1.92 22.98
CA ASP A 83 -15.94 -2.94 22.97
C ASP A 83 -15.98 -3.77 24.26
N TYR A 84 -14.82 -4.06 24.85
CA TYR A 84 -14.74 -4.74 26.14
C TYR A 84 -15.33 -3.87 27.26
N LEU A 85 -14.96 -2.59 27.33
CA LEU A 85 -15.48 -1.65 28.33
C LEU A 85 -16.98 -1.37 28.15
N ALA A 86 -17.48 -1.41 26.91
CA ALA A 86 -18.90 -1.26 26.60
C ALA A 86 -19.71 -2.55 26.84
N GLY A 87 -19.05 -3.69 27.11
CA GLY A 87 -19.70 -4.99 27.26
C GLY A 87 -20.25 -5.57 25.96
N THR A 88 -19.84 -5.03 24.80
CA THR A 88 -20.29 -5.41 23.45
C THR A 88 -19.32 -6.34 22.73
N LEU A 89 -18.21 -6.73 23.39
CA LEU A 89 -17.20 -7.59 22.80
C LEU A 89 -17.80 -8.93 22.35
N SER A 90 -17.72 -9.16 21.05
CA SER A 90 -18.25 -10.37 20.42
C SER A 90 -17.19 -11.04 19.55
N TYR A 91 -17.35 -12.35 19.36
CA TYR A 91 -16.52 -13.13 18.42
C TYR A 91 -16.45 -12.47 17.03
N ARG A 92 -17.55 -11.88 16.56
CA ARG A 92 -17.63 -11.23 15.25
C ARG A 92 -16.69 -10.03 15.13
N ILE A 93 -16.58 -9.22 16.18
CA ILE A 93 -15.69 -8.05 16.20
C ILE A 93 -14.23 -8.52 16.09
N VAL A 94 -13.84 -9.49 16.92
CA VAL A 94 -12.49 -10.06 16.90
C VAL A 94 -12.19 -10.68 15.54
N ALA A 95 -13.08 -11.51 14.99
CA ALA A 95 -12.92 -12.11 13.67
C ALA A 95 -12.80 -11.05 12.56
N THR A 96 -13.54 -9.93 12.65
CA THR A 96 -13.46 -8.83 11.68
C THR A 96 -12.11 -8.11 11.74
N LEU A 97 -11.53 -7.94 12.93
CA LEU A 97 -10.18 -7.38 13.09
C LEU A 97 -9.11 -8.31 12.50
N PHE A 98 -9.22 -9.63 12.72
CA PHE A 98 -8.31 -10.59 12.07
C PHE A 98 -8.47 -10.62 10.55
N PHE A 99 -9.70 -10.54 10.04
CA PHE A 99 -9.97 -10.39 8.62
C PHE A 99 -9.34 -9.10 8.06
N GLY A 100 -9.46 -7.99 8.78
CA GLY A 100 -8.89 -6.70 8.39
C GLY A 100 -7.36 -6.76 8.33
N TYR A 101 -6.69 -7.38 9.31
CA TYR A 101 -5.24 -7.56 9.25
C TYR A 101 -4.82 -8.47 8.09
N THR A 102 -5.56 -9.55 7.87
CA THR A 102 -5.33 -10.48 6.75
C THR A 102 -5.48 -9.75 5.41
N SER A 103 -6.54 -8.96 5.24
CA SER A 103 -6.73 -8.15 4.03
C SER A 103 -5.59 -7.16 3.84
N PHE A 104 -5.19 -6.47 4.92
CA PHE A 104 -4.11 -5.51 4.90
C PHE A 104 -2.78 -6.14 4.45
N ILE A 105 -2.40 -7.30 5.01
CA ILE A 105 -1.12 -7.95 4.66
C ILE A 105 -1.08 -8.43 3.20
N TYR A 106 -2.20 -8.91 2.65
CA TYR A 106 -2.25 -9.33 1.25
C TYR A 106 -2.29 -8.17 0.26
N ILE A 107 -2.99 -7.07 0.59
CA ILE A 107 -2.90 -5.82 -0.18
C ILE A 107 -1.46 -5.32 -0.20
N LEU A 108 -0.81 -5.33 0.96
CA LEU A 108 0.59 -4.94 1.09
C LEU A 108 1.51 -5.86 0.28
N LEU A 109 1.29 -7.18 0.32
CA LEU A 109 2.07 -8.15 -0.44
C LEU A 109 1.91 -7.92 -1.95
N PHE A 110 0.68 -7.71 -2.41
CA PHE A 110 0.40 -7.40 -3.81
C PHE A 110 1.09 -6.11 -4.22
N TYR A 111 0.92 -5.04 -3.45
CA TYR A 111 1.53 -3.74 -3.75
C TYR A 111 3.06 -3.85 -3.74
N ALA A 112 3.66 -4.39 -2.68
CA ALA A 112 5.11 -4.46 -2.52
C ALA A 112 5.80 -5.31 -3.60
N THR A 113 5.14 -6.38 -4.07
CA THR A 113 5.76 -7.33 -4.99
C THR A 113 5.33 -7.19 -6.44
N THR A 114 4.46 -6.22 -6.77
CA THR A 114 3.94 -6.05 -8.13
C THR A 114 4.39 -4.72 -8.71
N PRO A 115 5.41 -4.73 -9.60
CA PRO A 115 5.81 -3.55 -10.35
C PRO A 115 4.65 -2.96 -11.15
N ILE A 116 4.60 -1.64 -11.25
CA ILE A 116 3.51 -0.94 -11.95
C ILE A 116 3.40 -1.33 -13.43
N GLN A 117 4.52 -1.69 -14.05
CA GLN A 117 4.58 -2.18 -15.43
C GLN A 117 3.78 -3.48 -15.62
N GLN A 118 3.74 -4.33 -14.60
CA GLN A 118 2.93 -5.57 -14.64
C GLN A 118 1.45 -5.24 -14.58
N LEU A 119 1.05 -4.26 -13.74
CA LEU A 119 -0.32 -3.77 -13.70
C LEU A 119 -0.77 -3.26 -15.08
N TYR A 120 0.08 -2.53 -15.80
CA TYR A 120 -0.20 -2.11 -17.18
C TYR A 120 -0.39 -3.28 -18.15
N LYS A 121 0.47 -4.29 -18.06
CA LYS A 121 0.42 -5.45 -18.95
C LYS A 121 -0.88 -6.25 -18.79
N TYR A 122 -1.37 -6.38 -17.56
CA TYR A 122 -2.57 -7.17 -17.25
C TYR A 122 -3.88 -6.38 -17.34
N LEU A 123 -3.90 -5.12 -16.91
CA LEU A 123 -5.13 -4.28 -16.92
C LEU A 123 -5.27 -3.45 -18.21
N GLY A 124 -4.25 -3.45 -19.07
CA GLY A 124 -4.19 -2.58 -20.23
C GLY A 124 -3.96 -1.12 -19.87
N ARG A 125 -3.97 -0.26 -20.88
CA ARG A 125 -3.84 1.19 -20.72
C ARG A 125 -5.23 1.79 -20.52
N ASN A 126 -5.62 1.99 -19.26
CA ASN A 126 -6.90 2.56 -18.87
C ASN A 126 -6.70 3.71 -17.86
N VAL A 127 -7.76 4.44 -17.55
CA VAL A 127 -7.69 5.58 -16.61
C VAL A 127 -7.09 5.16 -15.27
N PHE A 128 -7.46 3.98 -14.76
CA PHE A 128 -6.96 3.46 -13.49
C PHE A 128 -5.44 3.24 -13.48
N THR A 129 -4.89 2.58 -14.50
CA THR A 129 -3.45 2.32 -14.61
C THR A 129 -2.66 3.62 -14.83
N LEU A 130 -3.18 4.55 -15.63
CA LEU A 130 -2.61 5.89 -15.79
C LEU A 130 -2.59 6.67 -14.47
N SER A 131 -3.68 6.65 -13.70
CA SER A 131 -3.75 7.28 -12.38
C SER A 131 -2.77 6.67 -11.39
N LEU A 132 -2.59 5.34 -11.40
CA LEU A 132 -1.60 4.67 -10.56
C LEU A 132 -0.17 5.08 -10.91
N LEU A 133 0.16 5.19 -12.21
CA LEU A 133 1.50 5.62 -12.64
C LEU A 133 1.77 7.09 -12.31
N MET A 134 0.77 7.94 -12.50
CA MET A 134 0.80 9.33 -12.04
C MET A 134 1.11 9.40 -10.54
N LEU A 135 0.35 8.65 -9.73
CA LEU A 135 0.55 8.61 -8.28
C LEU A 135 1.95 8.10 -7.91
N HIS A 136 2.44 7.05 -8.58
CA HIS A 136 3.78 6.50 -8.37
C HIS A 136 4.88 7.54 -8.69
N ASN A 137 4.76 8.25 -9.82
CA ASN A 137 5.72 9.28 -10.21
C ASN A 137 5.68 10.47 -9.24
N THR A 138 4.49 10.96 -8.88
CA THR A 138 4.32 12.05 -7.91
C THR A 138 4.94 11.68 -6.56
N VAL A 139 4.76 10.45 -6.08
CA VAL A 139 5.38 9.99 -4.82
C VAL A 139 6.92 9.98 -4.92
N SER A 140 7.47 9.54 -6.05
CA SER A 140 8.92 9.57 -6.28
C SER A 140 9.48 10.99 -6.28
N GLU A 141 8.85 11.91 -7.02
CA GLU A 141 9.26 13.32 -7.07
C GLU A 141 9.11 14.00 -5.72
N LEU A 142 8.00 13.74 -5.00
CA LEU A 142 7.79 14.25 -3.66
C LEU A 142 8.87 13.75 -2.68
N TYR A 143 9.30 12.49 -2.81
CA TYR A 143 10.40 11.95 -2.02
C TYR A 143 11.73 12.68 -2.30
N GLU A 144 12.03 13.00 -3.56
CA GLU A 144 13.21 13.79 -3.91
C GLU A 144 13.13 15.23 -3.35
N VAL A 145 11.96 15.86 -3.41
CA VAL A 145 11.72 17.18 -2.82
C VAL A 145 11.92 17.13 -1.30
N ILE A 146 11.35 16.13 -0.61
CA ILE A 146 11.54 15.95 0.84
C ILE A 146 13.02 15.76 1.17
N LYS A 147 13.73 14.92 0.40
CA LYS A 147 15.16 14.68 0.59
C LYS A 147 15.98 15.96 0.39
N SER A 148 15.66 16.75 -0.63
CA SER A 148 16.28 18.05 -0.91
C SER A 148 16.01 19.06 0.21
N LYS A 149 14.77 19.17 0.69
CA LYS A 149 14.41 20.04 1.82
C LYS A 149 15.14 19.62 3.09
N LYS A 150 15.18 18.32 3.39
CA LYS A 150 15.90 17.78 4.56
C LYS A 150 17.41 18.08 4.49
N ALA A 151 18.02 17.99 3.31
CA ALA A 151 19.42 18.37 3.10
C ALA A 151 19.69 19.87 3.35
N ARG A 152 18.66 20.72 3.22
CA ARG A 152 18.70 22.15 3.55
C ARG A 152 18.32 22.45 5.01
N GLY A 153 18.26 21.44 5.88
CA GLY A 153 17.92 21.58 7.30
C GLY A 153 16.43 21.68 7.60
N TRP A 154 15.55 21.37 6.64
CA TRP A 154 14.11 21.33 6.90
C TRP A 154 13.73 20.06 7.66
N GLU A 155 13.16 20.25 8.86
CA GLU A 155 12.61 19.17 9.68
C GLU A 155 11.11 19.42 9.92
N PRO A 156 10.22 18.54 9.42
CA PRO A 156 8.78 18.77 9.55
C PRO A 156 8.28 18.71 10.99
N GLY A 157 8.95 17.95 11.87
CA GLY A 157 8.54 17.75 13.26
C GLY A 157 7.07 17.36 13.37
N PHE A 158 6.34 17.95 14.32
CA PHE A 158 4.89 17.85 14.44
C PHE A 158 4.15 19.08 13.88
N ASN A 159 4.84 19.96 13.15
CA ASN A 159 4.24 21.19 12.68
C ASN A 159 3.30 20.92 11.49
N ILE A 160 2.00 21.11 11.71
CA ILE A 160 0.95 20.88 10.71
C ILE A 160 1.17 21.78 9.47
N TYR A 161 1.67 23.00 9.65
CA TYR A 161 1.95 23.91 8.54
C TYR A 161 3.02 23.34 7.59
N ASN A 162 4.07 22.73 8.14
CA ASN A 162 5.12 22.08 7.35
C ASN A 162 4.59 20.87 6.56
N HIS A 163 3.62 20.14 7.12
CA HIS A 163 2.95 19.05 6.42
C HIS A 163 2.03 19.57 5.32
N PHE A 164 1.31 20.67 5.56
CA PHE A 164 0.48 21.32 4.54
C PHE A 164 1.32 21.79 3.34
N LEU A 165 2.51 22.34 3.59
CA LEU A 165 3.44 22.70 2.52
C LEU A 165 3.84 21.49 1.66
N LEU A 166 4.03 20.30 2.24
CA LEU A 166 4.29 19.09 1.45
C LEU A 166 3.11 18.68 0.58
N VAL A 167 1.88 18.77 1.12
CA VAL A 167 0.66 18.48 0.36
C VAL A 167 0.53 19.46 -0.82
N PHE A 168 0.80 20.74 -0.58
CA PHE A 168 0.78 21.75 -1.63
C PHE A 168 1.80 21.46 -2.75
N GLU A 169 3.02 21.06 -2.39
CA GLU A 169 4.05 20.66 -3.37
C GLU A 169 3.62 19.43 -4.16
N ALA A 170 3.01 18.43 -3.51
CA ALA A 170 2.49 17.24 -4.19
C ALA A 170 1.38 17.59 -5.20
N ILE A 171 0.47 18.49 -4.84
CA ILE A 171 -0.58 18.99 -5.75
C ILE A 171 0.05 19.73 -6.92
N ARG A 172 1.00 20.63 -6.66
CA ARG A 172 1.68 21.42 -7.68
C ARG A 172 2.42 20.52 -8.69
N ILE A 173 3.18 19.54 -8.20
CA ILE A 173 3.85 18.52 -9.01
C ILE A 173 2.84 17.80 -9.91
N THR A 174 1.72 17.36 -9.33
CA THR A 174 0.69 16.65 -10.08
C THR A 174 0.07 17.52 -11.18
N ILE A 175 -0.22 18.79 -10.91
CA ILE A 175 -0.75 19.73 -11.91
C ILE A 175 0.23 19.91 -13.07
N MET A 176 1.51 20.20 -12.77
CA MET A 176 2.55 20.36 -13.80
C MET A 176 2.67 19.09 -14.65
N ARG A 177 2.63 17.92 -14.02
CA ARG A 177 2.74 16.64 -14.74
C ARG A 177 1.53 16.36 -15.62
N ILE A 178 0.31 16.68 -15.18
CA ILE A 178 -0.89 16.55 -16.00
C ILE A 178 -0.79 17.49 -17.21
N GLU A 179 -0.33 18.71 -17.03
CA GLU A 179 -0.16 19.68 -18.13
C GLU A 179 0.86 19.20 -19.16
N GLU A 180 2.03 18.71 -18.71
CA GLU A 180 3.05 18.12 -19.58
C GLU A 180 2.51 16.93 -20.38
N ILE A 181 1.80 16.01 -19.72
CA ILE A 181 1.22 14.85 -20.41
C ILE A 181 0.13 15.28 -21.39
N THR A 182 -0.74 16.20 -21.01
CA THR A 182 -1.81 16.70 -21.88
C THR A 182 -1.21 17.37 -23.13
N THR A 183 -0.16 18.16 -22.94
CA THR A 183 0.56 18.82 -24.04
C THR A 183 1.25 17.79 -24.95
N ALA A 184 1.89 16.77 -24.36
CA ALA A 184 2.50 15.69 -25.11
C ALA A 184 1.46 14.83 -25.87
N LEU A 185 0.29 14.58 -25.31
CA LEU A 185 -0.80 13.86 -25.98
C LEU A 185 -1.39 14.66 -27.13
N ARG A 186 -1.66 15.95 -26.92
CA ARG A 186 -2.10 16.87 -27.98
C ARG A 186 -1.09 16.97 -29.12
N SER A 187 0.21 17.03 -28.78
CA SER A 187 1.28 17.03 -29.79
C SER A 187 1.35 15.74 -30.63
N ARG A 188 0.75 14.65 -30.13
CA ARG A 188 0.61 13.36 -30.83
C ARG A 188 -0.74 13.20 -31.55
N GLY A 189 -1.55 14.27 -31.63
CA GLY A 189 -2.85 14.24 -32.28
C GLY A 189 -3.93 13.50 -31.48
N ILE A 190 -3.74 13.39 -30.16
CA ILE A 190 -4.74 12.83 -29.24
C ILE A 190 -5.38 14.01 -28.52
N ASP A 191 -6.66 14.27 -28.81
CA ASP A 191 -7.46 15.31 -28.14
C ASP A 191 -7.91 14.89 -26.73
#